data_AF-A0A842CM66-F1
#
_entry.id   AF-A0A842CM66-F1
#
_cell.length_a   1.000
_cell.length_b   1.000
_cell.length_c   1.000
_cell.angle_alpha   90.00
_cell.angle_beta   90.00
_cell.angle_gamma   90.00
#
_symmetry.space_group_name_H-M   'P 1'
#
loop_
_entity.id
_entity.type
_entity.pdbx_description
1 polymer ?
#
loop_
_entity_poly.entity_id
_entity_poly.type
_entity_poly.pdbx_seq_one_letter_code
_entity_poly.pdbx_strand_id
1 'polypeptide(L)' 'MHKIWKKPVLVVGLLLLVASVVSLLGYAAHMPYFRDSELGWIITTLIAGLMTLIFSYIGDYLEKKKARSKVR' A
#
# COMPACT_ATOMS: atom_id res chain seq x y z
N MET A 1 -13.80 11.91 5.28
CA MET A 1 -12.66 11.20 5.91
C MET A 1 -13.07 9.88 6.58
N HIS A 2 -14.22 9.77 7.26
CA HIS A 2 -14.69 8.52 7.93
C HIS A 2 -14.83 7.25 7.07
N LYS A 3 -15.01 7.35 5.74
CA LYS A 3 -15.15 6.17 4.86
C LYS A 3 -13.82 5.48 4.55
N ILE A 4 -12.70 6.18 4.63
CA ILE A 4 -11.37 5.63 4.31
C ILE A 4 -10.91 4.68 5.42
N TRP A 5 -11.22 5.03 6.69
CA TRP A 5 -10.95 4.20 7.86
C TRP A 5 -11.75 2.89 7.92
N LYS A 6 -12.87 2.79 7.20
CA LYS A 6 -13.63 1.53 7.12
C LYS A 6 -12.97 0.49 6.21
N LYS A 7 -11.89 0.85 5.51
CA LYS A 7 -11.15 -0.04 4.61
C LYS A 7 -9.72 -0.21 5.09
N PRO A 8 -9.49 -1.13 6.06
CA PRO A 8 -8.18 -1.33 6.67
C PRO A 8 -7.11 -1.63 5.62
N VAL A 9 -7.46 -2.38 4.57
CA VAL A 9 -6.55 -2.74 3.47
C VAL A 9 -6.03 -1.50 2.72
N LEU A 10 -6.87 -0.48 2.52
CA LEU A 10 -6.47 0.75 1.82
C LEU A 10 -5.49 1.56 2.68
N VAL A 11 -5.76 1.65 3.99
CA VAL A 11 -4.89 2.34 4.95
C VAL A 11 -3.52 1.65 5.05
N VAL A 12 -3.52 0.31 5.14
CA VAL A 12 -2.29 -0.50 5.18
C VAL A 12 -1.49 -0.35 3.88
N GLY A 13 -2.14 -0.41 2.72
CA GLY A 13 -1.47 -0.20 1.43
C GLY A 13 -0.85 1.20 1.30
N LEU A 14 -1.53 2.23 1.80
CA LEU A 14 -1.01 3.60 1.82
C LEU A 14 0.20 3.73 2.76
N LEU A 15 0.13 3.13 3.95
CA LEU A 15 1.25 3.10 4.90
C LEU A 15 2.48 2.41 4.32
N LEU A 16 2.30 1.28 3.63
CA LEU A 16 3.38 0.56 2.97
C LEU A 16 4.00 1.39 1.83
N LEU A 17 3.19 2.13 1.07
CA LEU A 17 3.70 3.07 0.07
C LEU A 17 4.55 4.17 0.70
N VAL A 18 4.04 4.81 1.76
CA VAL A 18 4.78 5.87 2.48
C VAL A 18 6.08 5.32 3.06
N ALA A 19 6.03 4.13 3.67
CA ALA A 19 7.22 3.46 4.19
C ALA A 19 8.25 3.18 3.09
N SER A 20 7.82 2.70 1.92
CA SER A 20 8.71 2.47 0.79
C SER A 20 9.36 3.77 0.29
N VAL A 21 8.60 4.87 0.19
CA VAL A 21 9.12 6.19 -0.20
C VAL A 21 10.13 6.71 0.83
N VAL A 22 9.84 6.57 2.13
CA VAL A 22 10.76 6.97 3.20
C VAL A 22 12.04 6.14 3.16
N SER A 23 11.94 4.83 2.93
CA SER A 23 13.12 3.96 2.77
C SER A 23 13.94 4.32 1.53
N LEU A 24 13.29 4.65 0.41
CA LEU A 24 13.97 5.11 -0.81
C LEU A 24 14.71 6.44 -0.57
N LEU A 25 14.07 7.39 0.12
CA LEU A 25 14.67 8.68 0.48
C LEU A 25 15.83 8.50 1.48
N GLY A 26 15.68 7.62 2.47
CA GLY A 26 16.73 7.29 3.43
C GLY A 26 17.96 6.66 2.76
N TYR A 27 17.72 5.80 1.77
CA TYR A 27 18.77 5.21 0.93
C TYR A 27 19.46 6.27 0.06
N ALA A 28 18.69 7.13 -0.63
CA ALA A 28 19.25 8.21 -1.47
C ALA A 28 20.02 9.25 -0.66
N ALA A 29 19.60 9.54 0.57
CA ALA A 29 20.29 10.44 1.50
C ALA A 29 21.55 9.81 2.14
N HIS A 30 21.92 8.58 1.77
CA HIS A 30 23.07 7.85 2.31
C HIS A 30 23.07 7.77 3.85
N MET A 31 21.88 7.76 4.48
CA MET A 31 21.78 7.61 5.93
C MET A 31 22.37 6.25 6.35
N PRO A 32 23.22 6.19 7.39
CA PRO A 32 23.91 4.97 7.78
C PRO A 32 22.96 3.81 8.08
N TYR A 33 21.75 4.09 8.60
CA TYR A 33 20.72 3.09 8.87
C TYR A 33 20.16 2.40 7.60
N PHE A 34 20.17 3.09 6.47
CA PHE A 34 19.65 2.59 5.19
C PHE A 34 20.75 2.11 4.26
N ARG A 35 22.02 2.30 4.62
CA ARG A 35 23.17 1.87 3.83
C ARG A 35 23.33 0.35 3.80
N ASP A 36 22.94 -0.31 4.89
CA ASP A 36 22.86 -1.77 5.02
C ASP A 36 21.47 -2.33 4.66
N SER A 37 20.48 -1.44 4.44
CA SER A 37 19.19 -1.89 3.90
C SER A 37 19.39 -2.28 2.45
N GLU A 38 19.43 -3.59 2.21
CA GLU A 38 19.49 -4.17 0.88
C GLU A 38 18.41 -3.51 -0.01
N LEU A 39 18.80 -3.05 -1.20
CA LEU A 39 17.86 -2.54 -2.21
C LEU A 39 16.65 -3.47 -2.41
N GLY A 40 16.86 -4.78 -2.20
CA GLY A 40 15.82 -5.79 -2.15
C GLY A 40 14.68 -5.47 -1.19
N TRP A 41 14.96 -4.99 0.03
CA TRP A 41 13.94 -4.64 1.02
C TRP A 41 13.12 -3.41 0.58
N ILE A 42 13.76 -2.41 -0.02
CA ILE A 42 13.05 -1.24 -0.53
C ILE A 42 12.06 -1.65 -1.64
N ILE A 43 12.52 -2.53 -2.54
CA ILE A 43 11.74 -3.06 -3.65
C ILE A 43 10.59 -3.96 -3.16
N THR A 44 10.83 -4.88 -2.23
CA THR A 44 9.77 -5.77 -1.72
C THR A 44 8.71 -4.99 -0.95
N THR A 45 9.09 -3.95 -0.20
CA THR A 45 8.14 -3.06 0.49
C THR A 45 7.29 -2.28 -0.52
N LEU A 46 7.90 -1.80 -1.62
CA LEU A 46 7.19 -1.13 -2.71
C LEU A 46 6.17 -2.08 -3.37
N ILE A 47 6.59 -3.29 -3.72
CA ILE A 47 5.74 -4.31 -4.35
C ILE A 47 4.59 -4.70 -3.41
N ALA A 48 4.87 -4.90 -2.12
CA ALA A 48 3.87 -5.22 -1.12
C ALA A 48 2.82 -4.10 -0.98
N GLY A 49 3.25 -2.84 -0.96
CA GLY A 49 2.35 -1.68 -0.94
C GLY A 49 1.47 -1.61 -2.18
N LEU A 50 2.05 -1.81 -3.37
CA LEU A 50 1.32 -1.83 -4.65
C LEU A 50 0.28 -2.96 -4.70
N MET A 51 0.68 -4.18 -4.35
CA MET A 51 -0.20 -5.35 -4.31
C MET A 51 -1.37 -5.10 -3.36
N THR A 52 -1.10 -4.60 -2.16
CA THR A 52 -2.13 -4.32 -1.15
C THR A 52 -3.15 -3.30 -1.64
N LEU A 53 -2.71 -2.26 -2.36
CA LEU A 53 -3.61 -1.29 -2.98
C LEU A 53 -4.44 -1.88 -4.12
N ILE A 54 -3.83 -2.72 -4.97
CA ILE A 54 -4.54 -3.44 -6.04
C ILE A 54 -5.64 -4.32 -5.45
N PHE A 55 -5.32 -5.10 -4.42
CA PHE A 55 -6.31 -5.93 -3.72
C PHE A 55 -7.40 -5.10 -3.06
N SER A 56 -7.06 -3.95 -2.46
CA SER A 56 -8.05 -3.04 -1.90
C SER A 56 -8.99 -2.48 -2.99
N TYR A 57 -8.46 -2.16 -4.17
CA TYR A 57 -9.24 -1.63 -5.29
C TYR A 57 -10.15 -2.69 -5.89
N ILE A 58 -9.64 -3.90 -6.12
CA ILE A 58 -10.42 -5.05 -6.61
C ILE A 58 -11.51 -5.42 -5.60
N GLY A 59 -11.19 -5.43 -4.31
CA GLY A 59 -12.17 -5.67 -3.24
C GLY A 59 -13.32 -4.67 -3.29
N ASP A 60 -13.02 -3.37 -3.37
CA ASP A 60 -14.05 -2.33 -3.49
C ASP A 60 -14.87 -2.45 -4.79
N TYR A 61 -14.21 -2.81 -5.90
CA TYR A 61 -14.88 -3.01 -7.18
C TYR A 61 -15.87 -4.18 -7.12
N LEU A 62 -15.47 -5.31 -6.53
CA LEU A 62 -16.32 -6.48 -6.32
C LEU A 62 -17.46 -6.19 -5.35
N GLU A 63 -17.19 -5.43 -4.28
CA GLU A 63 -18.19 -5.06 -3.27
C GLU A 63 -19.27 -4.14 -3.89
N LYS A 64 -18.87 -3.14 -4.68
CA LYS A 64 -19.78 -2.30 -5.47
C LYS A 64 -20.56 -3.10 -6.52
N LYS A 65 -19.91 -4.08 -7.17
CA LYS A 65 -20.58 -4.96 -8.14
C LYS A 65 -21.64 -5.85 -7.47
N LYS A 66 -21.32 -6.44 -6.31
CA LYS A 66 -22.28 -7.22 -5.49
C LYS A 66 -23.44 -6.35 -5.00
N ALA A 67 -23.17 -5.13 -4.52
CA ALA A 67 -24.21 -4.20 -4.08
C ALA A 67 -25.20 -3.87 -5.22
N ARG A 68 -24.71 -3.63 -6.44
CA ARG A 68 -25.58 -3.43 -7.61
C ARG A 68 -26.36 -4.68 -8.03
N SER A 69 -25.77 -5.87 -7.88
CA SER A 69 -26.44 -7.13 -8.21
C SER A 69 -27.51 -7.53 -7.21
N LYS A 70 -27.45 -7.05 -5.96
CA LYS A 70 -28.43 -7.34 -4.90
C LYS A 70 -29.64 -6.39 -4.92
N VAL A 71 -29.56 -5.30 -5.68
CA VAL A 71 -30.63 -4.31 -5.88
C VAL A 71 -31.50 -4.64 -7.11
N ARG A 72 -31.07 -5.61 -7.94
CA ARG A 72 -31.85 -6.15 -9.05
C ARG A 72 -32.46 -7.48 -8.64
#